data_AF-A0A4Q3LPX2-F1
#
_entry.id   AF-A0A4Q3LPX2-F1
#
_cell.length_a   1.000
_cell.length_b   1.000
_cell.length_c   1.000
_cell.angle_alpha   90.00
_cell.angle_beta   90.00
_cell.angle_gamma   90.00
#
_symmetry.space_group_name_H-M   'P 1'
#
loop_
_entity.id
_entity.type
_entity.pdbx_description
1 polymer ?
#
loop_
_entity_poly.entity_id
_entity_poly.type
_entity_poly.pdbx_seq_one_letter_code
_entity_poly.pdbx_strand_id
1 'polypeptide(L)' 'MSEILELLASQPLWIAVLRIATPLIFGTLGVLLCERAGVLNLGIEGIMVAGAFSGWLAVYLGLPLWAGV' A
#
# COMPACT_ATOMS: atom_id res chain seq x y z
N MET A 1 12.49 24.83 13.52
CA MET A 1 11.47 25.17 12.50
C MET A 1 12.00 24.93 11.08
N SER A 2 13.25 25.28 10.78
CA SER A 2 13.89 24.98 9.48
C SER A 2 14.01 23.48 9.19
N GLU A 3 14.44 22.67 10.14
CA GLU A 3 14.64 21.21 9.92
C GLU A 3 13.36 20.46 9.51
N ILE A 4 12.21 20.82 10.09
CA ILE A 4 10.91 20.22 9.71
C ILE A 4 10.57 20.62 8.28
N LEU A 5 10.80 21.87 7.91
CA LEU A 5 10.52 22.36 6.56
C LEU A 5 11.42 21.66 5.52
N GLU A 6 12.69 21.43 5.85
CA GLU A 6 13.65 20.70 5.03
C GLU A 6 13.25 19.22 4.87
N LEU A 7 12.81 18.58 5.96
CA LEU A 7 12.30 17.21 5.92
C LEU A 7 11.04 17.10 5.05
N LEU A 8 10.08 18.02 5.22
CA LEU A 8 8.86 18.07 4.43
C LEU A 8 9.13 18.39 2.95
N ALA A 9 10.15 19.17 2.64
CA ALA A 9 10.57 19.43 1.27
C ALA A 9 11.43 18.30 0.66
N SER A 10 11.81 17.29 1.47
CA SER A 10 12.70 16.23 1.02
C SER A 10 12.00 15.26 0.05
N GLN A 11 12.65 15.00 -1.08
CA GLN A 11 12.16 14.05 -2.08
C GLN A 11 11.99 12.61 -1.55
N PRO A 12 12.92 12.05 -0.73
CA PRO A 12 12.78 10.70 -0.21
C PRO A 12 11.53 10.49 0.66
N LEU A 13 11.11 11.53 1.40
CA LEU A 13 9.89 11.50 2.21
C LEU A 13 8.68 11.19 1.32
N TRP A 14 8.47 12.00 0.28
CA TRP A 14 7.30 11.86 -0.59
C TRP A 14 7.29 10.54 -1.37
N ILE A 15 8.47 10.05 -1.80
CA ILE A 15 8.59 8.74 -2.43
C ILE A 15 8.12 7.64 -1.47
N ALA A 16 8.56 7.66 -0.21
CA ALA A 16 8.17 6.68 0.79
C ALA A 16 6.66 6.79 1.13
N VAL A 17 6.16 8.02 1.28
CA VAL A 17 4.74 8.30 1.56
C VAL A 17 3.86 7.70 0.47
N LEU A 18 4.13 7.98 -0.80
CA LEU A 18 3.32 7.45 -1.90
C LEU A 18 3.38 5.92 -1.95
N ARG A 19 4.57 5.33 -1.77
CA ARG A 19 4.75 3.88 -1.86
C ARG A 19 3.99 3.10 -0.77
N ILE A 20 3.84 3.68 0.42
CA ILE A 20 3.14 3.05 1.55
C ILE A 20 1.66 3.43 1.57
N ALA A 21 1.34 4.72 1.36
CA ALA A 21 -0.03 5.21 1.48
C ALA A 21 -0.95 4.71 0.36
N THR A 22 -0.47 4.62 -0.88
CA THR A 22 -1.30 4.21 -2.02
C THR A 22 -1.97 2.84 -1.83
N PRO A 23 -1.26 1.73 -1.53
CA PRO A 23 -1.91 0.43 -1.32
C PRO A 23 -2.86 0.43 -0.11
N LEU A 24 -2.54 1.17 0.96
CA LEU A 24 -3.41 1.30 2.14
C LEU A 24 -4.73 2.03 1.82
N ILE A 25 -4.67 3.09 1.01
CA ILE A 25 -5.86 3.82 0.56
C ILE A 25 -6.77 2.90 -0.26
N PHE A 26 -6.22 2.11 -1.18
CA PHE A 26 -7.02 1.16 -1.95
C PHE A 26 -7.65 0.07 -1.07
N GLY A 27 -6.93 -0.44 -0.08
CA GLY A 27 -7.49 -1.39 0.88
C GLY A 27 -8.67 -0.79 1.65
N THR A 28 -8.48 0.38 2.26
CA THR A 28 -9.54 1.02 3.07
C THR A 28 -10.74 1.44 2.23
N LEU A 29 -10.55 1.94 1.01
CA LEU A 29 -11.65 2.21 0.07
C LEU A 29 -12.46 0.95 -0.25
N GLY A 30 -11.81 -0.20 -0.44
CA GLY A 30 -12.47 -1.48 -0.66
C GLY A 30 -13.39 -1.87 0.50
N VAL A 31 -12.92 -1.74 1.74
CA VAL A 31 -13.75 -2.00 2.93
C VAL A 31 -14.90 -1.02 3.04
N LEU A 32 -14.68 0.27 2.84
CA LEU A 32 -15.77 1.26 2.87
C LEU A 32 -16.87 0.91 1.87
N LEU A 33 -16.50 0.46 0.66
CA LEU A 33 -17.48 -0.01 -0.33
C LEU A 33 -18.23 -1.26 0.14
N CYS A 34 -17.53 -2.24 0.72
CA CYS A 34 -18.16 -3.44 1.29
C CYS A 34 -19.14 -3.08 2.42
N GLU A 35 -18.74 -2.19 3.33
CA GLU A 35 -19.60 -1.70 4.42
C GLU A 35 -20.86 -1.02 3.88
N ARG A 36 -20.72 -0.20 2.82
CA ARG A 36 -21.88 0.43 2.14
C ARG A 36 -22.79 -0.58 1.43
N ALA A 37 -22.27 -1.73 1.02
CA ALA A 37 -23.04 -2.84 0.46
C ALA A 37 -23.66 -3.75 1.54
N GLY A 38 -23.47 -3.45 2.83
CA GLY A 38 -23.96 -4.27 3.94
C GLY A 38 -23.12 -5.51 4.22
N VAL A 39 -21.90 -5.61 3.67
CA VAL A 39 -20.99 -6.73 3.88
C VAL A 39 -19.78 -6.25 4.65
N LEU A 40 -19.59 -6.76 5.86
CA LEU A 40 -18.43 -6.41 6.68
C LEU A 40 -17.23 -7.30 6.29
N ASN A 41 -16.16 -6.72 5.75
CA ASN A 41 -14.96 -7.48 5.37
C ASN A 41 -13.90 -7.46 6.48
N LEU A 42 -14.04 -8.38 7.44
CA LEU A 42 -13.09 -8.58 8.54
C LEU A 42 -11.74 -9.16 8.09
N GLY A 43 -11.68 -9.75 6.89
CA GLY A 43 -10.49 -10.44 6.38
C GLY A 43 -9.52 -9.54 5.61
N ILE A 44 -9.75 -8.22 5.57
CA ILE A 44 -8.98 -7.33 4.68
C ILE A 44 -7.47 -7.33 4.98
N GLU A 45 -7.07 -7.39 6.25
CA GLU A 45 -5.64 -7.44 6.59
C GLU A 45 -4.98 -8.67 5.95
N GLY A 46 -5.67 -9.81 5.96
CA GLY A 46 -5.21 -11.03 5.29
C GLY A 46 -5.11 -10.86 3.77
N ILE A 47 -6.07 -10.20 3.14
CA ILE A 47 -6.05 -9.93 1.70
C ILE A 47 -4.86 -9.03 1.33
N MET A 48 -4.58 -7.99 2.15
CA MET A 48 -3.45 -7.09 1.94
C MET A 48 -2.10 -7.81 2.11
N VAL A 49 -1.96 -8.61 3.17
CA VAL A 49 -0.74 -9.39 3.43
C VAL A 49 -0.51 -10.43 2.32
N ALA A 50 -1.57 -11.13 1.89
CA ALA A 50 -1.50 -12.09 0.80
C ALA A 50 -1.08 -11.42 -0.52
N GLY A 51 -1.60 -10.22 -0.81
CA GLY A 51 -1.20 -9.43 -1.98
C GLY A 51 0.28 -9.04 -1.92
N ALA A 52 0.75 -8.51 -0.78
CA ALA A 52 2.15 -8.14 -0.60
C ALA A 52 3.10 -9.35 -0.75
N PHE A 53 2.74 -10.50 -0.16
CA PHE A 53 3.52 -11.73 -0.31
C PHE A 53 3.53 -12.24 -1.75
N SER A 54 2.40 -12.16 -2.46
CA SER A 54 2.30 -12.58 -3.86
C SER A 54 3.19 -11.73 -4.77
N GLY A 55 3.22 -10.41 -4.58
CA GLY A 55 4.11 -9.51 -5.34
C GLY A 55 5.60 -9.79 -5.08
N TRP A 56 5.96 -10.03 -3.82
CA TRP A 56 7.32 -10.45 -3.46
C TRP A 56 7.70 -11.81 -4.09
N LEU A 57 6.82 -12.80 -3.98
CA LEU A 57 7.04 -14.15 -4.52
C LEU A 57 7.18 -14.11 -6.05
N ALA A 58 6.36 -13.31 -6.74
CA ALA A 58 6.47 -13.10 -8.18
C ALA A 58 7.89 -12.66 -8.59
N VAL A 59 8.43 -11.64 -7.91
CA VAL A 59 9.79 -11.15 -8.17
C VAL A 59 10.84 -12.18 -7.78
N TYR A 60 10.65 -12.88 -6.66
CA TYR A 60 11.54 -13.97 -6.25
C TYR A 60 11.63 -15.08 -7.30
N LEU A 61 10.52 -15.39 -7.97
CA LEU A 61 10.46 -16.38 -9.06
C LEU A 61 11.00 -15.87 -10.41
N GLY A 62 11.44 -14.62 -10.48
CA GLY A 62 12.10 -14.05 -11.67
C GLY A 62 11.23 -13.12 -12.51
N LEU A 63 10.00 -12.78 -12.06
CA LEU A 63 9.28 -11.65 -12.66
C LEU A 63 10.02 -10.35 -12.37
N PRO A 64 9.93 -9.37 -13.26
CA PRO A 64 10.71 -8.17 -13.09
C PRO A 64 10.07 -7.25 -12.02
N LEU A 65 10.85 -6.34 -11.42
CA LEU A 65 10.46 -5.59 -10.20
C LEU A 65 9.08 -4.90 -10.27
N TRP A 66 8.81 -4.21 -11.37
CA TRP A 66 7.54 -3.61 -11.77
C TRP A 66 6.33 -4.55 -11.76
N ALA A 67 6.50 -5.86 -11.94
CA ALA A 67 5.41 -6.83 -11.89
C ALA A 67 5.11 -7.33 -10.45
N GLY A 68 5.98 -7.07 -9.49
CA GLY A 68 5.78 -7.42 -8.08
C GLY A 68 5.39 -6.27 -7.17
N VAL A 69 5.15 -5.09 -7.75
CA VAL A 69 4.70 -3.88 -7.04
C VAL A 69 3.22 -3.65 -7.30
#